data_AF-A0A2D7HL86-F1
#
_entry.id   AF-A0A2D7HL86-F1
#
_cell.length_a   1.000
_cell.length_b   1.000
_cell.length_c   1.000
_cell.angle_alpha   90.00
_cell.angle_beta   90.00
_cell.angle_gamma   90.00
#
_symmetry.space_group_name_H-M   'P 1'
#
loop_
_entity.id
_entity.type
_entity.pdbx_description
1 polymer ?
#
loop_
_entity_poly.entity_id
_entity_poly.type
_entity_poly.pdbx_seq_one_letter_code
_entity_poly.pdbx_strand_id
1 'polypeptide(L)' 'MKQMLGLWRDTWWLWTAFLVMTIAFSCLLGSFFLLLLPCLPVPFIYFAFNRYDSDGKEKADLGS' A
#
# COMPACT_ATOMS: atom_id res chain seq x y z
N MET A 1 -2.18 -13.51 -4.69
CA MET A 1 -2.46 -13.16 -3.28
C MET A 1 -1.20 -13.17 -2.42
N LYS A 2 -0.26 -14.11 -2.64
CA LYS A 2 1.03 -14.12 -1.93
C LYS A 2 1.84 -12.81 -2.12
N GLN A 3 1.75 -12.16 -3.29
CA GLN A 3 2.34 -10.84 -3.55
C GLN A 3 1.83 -9.75 -2.61
N MET A 4 0.49 -9.68 -2.45
CA MET A 4 -0.17 -8.70 -1.59
C MET A 4 0.18 -8.94 -0.12
N LEU A 5 0.28 -10.21 0.29
CA LEU A 5 0.75 -10.59 1.62
C LEU A 5 2.22 -10.25 1.84
N GLY A 6 3.08 -10.44 0.83
CA GLY A 6 4.49 -10.04 0.88
C GLY A 6 4.63 -8.54 1.09
N LEU A 7 3.94 -7.74 0.27
CA LEU A 7 3.92 -6.29 0.42
C LEU A 7 3.37 -5.87 1.78
N TRP A 8 2.24 -6.45 2.22
CA TRP A 8 1.66 -6.14 3.52
C TRP A 8 2.61 -6.46 4.66
N ARG A 9 3.24 -7.65 4.67
CA ARG A 9 4.20 -8.04 5.71
C ARG A 9 5.32 -7.03 5.86
N ASP A 10 5.85 -6.54 4.75
CA ASP A 10 7.04 -5.68 4.75
C ASP A 10 6.69 -4.19 4.95
N THR A 11 5.46 -3.78 4.60
CA THR A 11 5.05 -2.35 4.58
C THR A 11 3.77 -2.04 5.35
N TRP A 12 3.22 -2.95 6.17
CA TRP A 12 1.94 -2.74 6.90
C TRP A 12 1.88 -1.41 7.65
N TRP A 13 2.99 -1.03 8.31
CA TRP A 13 3.09 0.21 9.09
C TRP A 13 2.87 1.45 8.23
N LEU A 14 3.33 1.43 6.97
CA LEU A 14 3.19 2.53 6.02
C LEU A 14 1.72 2.69 5.61
N TRP A 15 1.05 1.58 5.34
CA TRP A 15 -0.38 1.59 4.99
C TRP A 15 -1.25 2.02 6.18
N THR A 16 -0.92 1.57 7.39
CA THR A 16 -1.55 2.08 8.61
C THR A 16 -1.32 3.59 8.77
N ALA A 17 -0.10 4.09 8.53
CA ALA A 17 0.18 5.52 8.58
C ALA A 17 -0.64 6.32 7.54
N PHE A 18 -0.74 5.83 6.29
CA PHE A 18 -1.59 6.47 5.27
C PHE A 18 -3.06 6.50 5.66
N LEU A 19 -3.58 5.41 6.24
CA LEU A 19 -4.96 5.34 6.70
C LEU A 19 -5.22 6.34 7.84
N VAL A 20 -4.33 6.38 8.85
CA VAL A 20 -4.42 7.32 9.97
C VAL A 20 -4.35 8.77 9.49
N MET A 21 -3.40 9.10 8.59
CA MET A 21 -3.28 10.45 8.02
C MET A 21 -4.52 10.83 7.19
N THR A 22 -5.08 9.90 6.43
CA THR A 22 -6.31 10.14 5.66
C THR A 22 -7.47 10.50 6.57
N ILE A 23 -7.66 9.77 7.67
CA ILE A 23 -8.68 10.07 8.68
C ILE A 23 -8.40 11.42 9.34
N ALA A 24 -7.15 11.69 9.73
CA ALA A 24 -6.77 12.96 10.34
C ALA A 24 -7.07 14.16 9.41
N PHE A 25 -6.72 14.08 8.13
CA PHE A 25 -7.08 15.12 7.15
C PHE A 25 -8.58 15.21 6.93
N SER A 26 -9.32 14.09 6.93
CA SER A 26 -10.77 14.14 6.87
C SER A 26 -11.38 14.91 8.05
N CYS A 27 -10.84 14.74 9.26
CA CYS A 27 -11.33 15.42 10.46
C CYS A 27 -10.93 16.91 10.49
N LEU A 28 -9.73 17.25 10.01
CA LEU A 28 -9.17 18.61 10.12
C LEU A 28 -9.49 19.51 8.92
N LEU A 29 -9.55 18.94 7.71
CA LEU A 29 -9.67 19.69 6.45
C LEU A 29 -10.99 19.42 5.71
N GLY A 30 -11.65 18.30 5.99
CA GLY A 30 -12.98 17.96 5.50
C GLY A 30 -13.09 16.60 4.81
N SER A 31 -14.32 16.12 4.66
CA SER A 31 -14.63 14.74 4.23
C SER A 31 -14.17 14.38 2.82
N PHE A 32 -13.78 15.36 1.98
CA PHE A 32 -13.22 15.11 0.65
C PHE A 32 -12.00 14.17 0.70
N PHE A 33 -11.17 14.26 1.76
CA PHE A 33 -9.99 13.42 1.92
C PHE A 33 -10.31 11.93 2.08
N LEU A 34 -11.54 11.55 2.44
CA LEU A 34 -11.96 10.14 2.49
C LEU A 34 -11.91 9.45 1.12
N LEU A 35 -11.91 10.21 0.01
CA LEU A 35 -11.70 9.67 -1.33
C LEU A 35 -10.32 9.00 -1.49
N LEU A 36 -9.35 9.30 -0.63
CA LEU A 36 -8.05 8.62 -0.64
C LEU A 36 -8.16 7.15 -0.20
N LEU A 37 -9.14 6.79 0.65
CA LEU A 37 -9.32 5.43 1.13
C LEU A 37 -9.54 4.41 0.01
N PRO A 38 -10.49 4.60 -0.93
CA PRO A 38 -10.64 3.71 -2.09
C PRO A 38 -9.52 3.85 -3.12
N CYS A 39 -8.72 4.93 -3.08
CA CYS A 39 -7.57 5.10 -3.97
C CYS A 39 -6.34 4.33 -3.49
N LEU A 40 -6.13 4.14 -2.17
CA LEU A 40 -4.97 3.43 -1.60
C LEU A 40 -4.75 1.99 -2.12
N PRO A 41 -5.80 1.17 -2.37
CA PRO A 41 -5.64 -0.17 -2.95
C PRO A 41 -4.96 -0.18 -4.32
N VAL A 42 -5.10 0.87 -5.13
CA VAL A 42 -4.53 0.92 -6.49
C VAL A 42 -2.99 0.86 -6.46
N PRO A 43 -2.27 1.79 -5.80
CA PRO A 43 -0.82 1.69 -5.68
C PRO A 43 -0.40 0.45 -4.88
N PHE A 44 -1.18 0.03 -3.87
CA PHE A 44 -0.90 -1.20 -3.13
C PHE A 44 -0.77 -2.41 -4.06
N ILE A 45 -1.78 -2.62 -4.92
CA ILE A 45 -1.80 -3.72 -5.87
C ILE A 45 -0.65 -3.56 -6.87
N TYR A 46 -0.46 -2.38 -7.42
CA TYR A 46 0.64 -2.10 -8.36
C TYR A 46 2.01 -2.49 -7.77
N PHE A 47 2.33 -2.02 -6.57
CA PHE A 47 3.60 -2.33 -5.92
C PHE A 47 3.73 -3.81 -5.55
N ALA A 48 2.64 -4.45 -5.11
CA ALA A 48 2.64 -5.87 -4.78
C ALA A 48 3.04 -6.72 -5.99
N PHE A 49 2.40 -6.50 -7.14
CA PHE A 49 2.69 -7.25 -8.37
C PHE A 49 4.02 -6.88 -9.00
N ASN A 50 4.46 -5.63 -8.85
CA ASN A 50 5.74 -5.20 -9.42
C ASN A 50 6.94 -5.72 -8.61
N ARG A 51 6.86 -5.67 -7.27
CA ARG A 51 7.97 -6.00 -6.37
C ARG A 51 8.07 -7.47 -5.98
N TYR A 52 6.96 -8.20 -5.90
CA TYR A 52 6.94 -9.58 -5.41
C TYR A 52 6.64 -10.60 -6.50
N ASP A 53 7.30 -11.76 -6.43
CA ASP A 53 7.07 -12.90 -7.31
C ASP A 53 5.80 -13.69 -6.94
N SER A 54 5.52 -14.77 -7.66
CA SER A 54 4.36 -15.64 -7.40
C SER A 54 4.33 -16.24 -6.00
N ASP A 55 5.48 -16.37 -5.33
CA ASP A 55 5.60 -16.89 -3.98
C ASP A 55 5.56 -15.82 -2.89
N GLY A 56 5.46 -14.55 -3.27
CA GLY A 56 5.42 -13.43 -2.32
C GLY A 56 6.81 -13.09 -1.78
N LYS A 57 7.87 -13.49 -2.46
CA LYS A 57 9.25 -13.05 -2.18
C LYS A 57 9.59 -11.86 -3.06
N GLU A 58 10.51 -11.02 -2.61
CA GLU A 58 11.01 -9.92 -3.42
C GLU A 58 11.66 -10.47 -4.69
N LYS A 59 11.31 -9.90 -5.84
CA LYS A 59 11.99 -10.20 -7.10
C LYS A 59 13.45 -9.74 -6.96
N ALA A 60 14.37 -10.50 -7.55
CA ALA A 60 15.76 -10.06 -7.67
C ALA A 60 15.78 -8.69 -8.35
N ASP A 61 16.54 -7.74 -7.78
CA ASP A 61 16.75 -6.45 -8.41
C ASP A 61 17.28 -6.67 -9.83
N LEU A 62 16.65 -6.04 -10.82
CA LEU A 62 17.09 -6.07 -12.22
C LEU A 62 18.40 -5.28 -12.44
N GLY A 63 19.16 -5.02 -11.37
CA GLY A 63 20.43 -4.31 -11.37
C GLY A 63 21.51 -5.14 -10.66
N SER A 64 22.06 -6.13 -11.37
CA SER A 64 23.45 -6.56 -11.21
C SER A 64 24.09 -6.74 -12.59
#